data_AF-A0A2T0Q8F5-F1
#
_entry.id   AF-A0A2T0Q8F5-F1
#
_cell.length_a   1.000
_cell.length_b   1.000
_cell.length_c   1.000
_cell.angle_alpha   90.00
_cell.angle_beta   90.00
_cell.angle_gamma   90.00
#
_symmetry.space_group_name_H-M   'P 1'
#
loop_
_entity.id
_entity.type
_entity.pdbx_description
1 polymer ?
#
loop_
_entity_poly.entity_id
_entity_poly.type
_entity_poly.pdbx_seq_one_letter_code
_entity_poly.pdbx_strand_id
1 'polypeptide(L)'
;MDRTEFLQATRQLAAAAEILARAGPKDSRLNASQMLEFFRRYDRPGPEVSAVATSDDDLFVRTGKAALTMAGRNEFAASQALLEQAKSLLAVT
;
A
#
# COMPACT_ATOMS: atom_id res chain seq x y z
N MET A 1 7.73 -14.51 -2.38
CA MET A 1 6.27 -14.33 -2.26
C MET A 1 5.64 -14.69 -3.58
N ASP A 2 4.45 -15.31 -3.58
CA ASP A 2 3.74 -15.57 -4.82
C ASP A 2 2.96 -14.34 -5.33
N ARG A 3 2.54 -14.40 -6.60
CA ARG A 3 1.84 -13.27 -7.24
C ARG A 3 0.50 -12.95 -6.55
N THR A 4 -0.19 -13.95 -6.02
CA THR A 4 -1.49 -13.78 -5.36
C THR A 4 -1.33 -13.03 -4.05
N GLU A 5 -0.34 -13.41 -3.24
CA GLU A 5 0.00 -12.73 -1.99
C GLU A 5 0.39 -11.27 -2.23
N PHE A 6 1.22 -11.02 -3.25
CA PHE A 6 1.60 -9.66 -3.64
C PHE A 6 0.40 -8.81 -4.05
N LEU A 7 -0.49 -9.35 -4.90
CA LEU A 7 -1.71 -8.66 -5.34
C LEU A 7 -2.66 -8.40 -4.17
N GLN A 8 -2.75 -9.34 -3.22
CA GLN A 8 -3.56 -9.16 -2.02
C GLN A 8 -3.00 -8.03 -1.15
N ALA A 9 -1.69 -8.01 -0.89
CA ALA A 9 -1.04 -6.97 -0.08
C ALA A 9 -1.16 -5.59 -0.74
N THR A 10 -0.91 -5.48 -2.04
CA THR A 10 -1.08 -4.21 -2.78
C THR A 10 -2.51 -3.70 -2.80
N ARG A 11 -3.52 -4.58 -2.89
CA ARG A 11 -4.94 -4.20 -2.74
C ARG A 11 -5.27 -3.70 -1.33
N GLN A 12 -4.71 -4.32 -0.29
CA GLN A 12 -4.89 -3.85 1.09
C GLN A 12 -4.27 -2.45 1.28
N LEU A 13 -3.08 -2.22 0.73
CA LEU A 13 -2.41 -0.91 0.74
C LEU A 13 -3.20 0.14 -0.02
N ALA A 14 -3.73 -0.20 -1.21
CA ALA A 14 -4.61 0.69 -1.96
C ALA A 14 -5.88 1.05 -1.18
N ALA A 15 -6.53 0.07 -0.54
CA ALA A 15 -7.70 0.32 0.28
C ALA A 15 -7.38 1.21 1.49
N ALA A 16 -6.24 1.01 2.16
CA ALA A 16 -5.80 1.86 3.26
C ALA A 16 -5.55 3.31 2.80
N ALA A 17 -4.87 3.48 1.66
CA ALA A 17 -4.64 4.78 1.05
C ALA A 17 -5.94 5.48 0.63
N GLU A 18 -6.93 4.73 0.11
CA GLU A 18 -8.24 5.28 -0.22
C GLU A 18 -8.99 5.81 1.01
N ILE A 19 -9.02 5.02 2.10
CA ILE A 19 -9.64 5.44 3.36
C ILE A 19 -8.97 6.73 3.85
N LEU A 20 -7.63 6.77 3.86
CA LEU A 20 -6.87 7.94 4.29
C LEU A 20 -7.12 9.16 3.37
N ALA A 21 -7.21 8.97 2.06
CA ALA A 21 -7.49 10.04 1.10
C ALA A 21 -8.88 10.66 1.30
N ARG A 22 -9.87 9.85 1.70
CA ARG A 22 -11.27 10.29 1.90
C ARG A 22 -11.50 10.87 3.30
N ALA A 23 -11.00 10.20 4.33
CA ALA A 23 -11.34 10.47 5.73
C ALA A 23 -10.20 11.09 6.55
N GLY A 24 -8.94 11.01 6.08
CA GLY A 24 -7.77 11.50 6.81
C GLY A 24 -7.72 13.02 6.98
N PRO A 25 -6.77 13.54 7.79
CA PRO A 25 -6.48 14.96 7.91
C PRO A 25 -6.19 15.61 6.56
N LYS A 26 -6.65 16.86 6.35
CA LYS A 26 -6.55 17.56 5.05
C LYS A 26 -5.14 17.51 4.45
N ASP A 27 -4.12 17.72 5.29
CA ASP A 27 -2.72 17.80 4.88
C ASP A 27 -2.17 16.43 4.41
N SER A 28 -2.77 15.33 4.85
CA SER A 28 -2.38 13.96 4.47
C SER A 28 -3.12 13.41 3.25
N ARG A 29 -4.27 13.99 2.87
CA ARG A 29 -5.13 13.45 1.81
C ARG A 29 -4.46 13.46 0.44
N LEU A 30 -3.67 14.49 0.15
CA LEU A 30 -2.95 14.60 -1.12
C LEU A 30 -1.92 13.47 -1.25
N ASN A 31 -1.10 13.26 -0.21
CA ASN A 31 -0.14 12.16 -0.19
C ASN A 31 -0.83 10.80 -0.30
N ALA A 32 -1.92 10.61 0.45
CA ALA A 32 -2.72 9.38 0.39
C ALA A 32 -3.30 9.11 -1.00
N SER A 33 -3.72 10.15 -1.72
CA SER A 33 -4.21 10.03 -3.10
C SER A 33 -3.12 9.60 -4.07
N GLN A 34 -1.91 10.14 -3.94
CA GLN A 34 -0.75 9.71 -4.74
C GLN A 34 -0.38 8.26 -4.44
N MET A 35 -0.45 7.87 -3.17
CA MET A 35 -0.17 6.51 -2.71
C MET A 35 -1.21 5.50 -3.20
N LEU A 36 -2.49 5.90 -3.26
CA LEU A 36 -3.58 5.11 -3.84
C LEU A 36 -3.29 4.80 -5.31
N GLU A 37 -2.98 5.81 -6.11
CA GLU A 37 -2.66 5.62 -7.53
C GLU A 37 -1.40 4.77 -7.72
N PHE A 38 -0.40 4.96 -6.85
CA PHE A 38 0.82 4.16 -6.85
C PHE A 38 0.53 2.66 -6.64
N PHE A 39 -0.24 2.29 -5.61
CA PHE A 39 -0.51 0.87 -5.33
C PHE A 39 -1.53 0.26 -6.32
N ARG A 40 -2.48 1.05 -6.85
CA ARG A 40 -3.45 0.57 -7.86
C ARG A 40 -2.81 0.14 -9.18
N ARG A 41 -1.62 0.62 -9.52
CA ARG A 41 -0.92 0.20 -10.75
C ARG A 41 -0.69 -1.31 -10.78
N TYR A 42 -0.50 -1.94 -9.62
CA TYR A 42 -0.21 -3.37 -9.51
C TYR A 42 -1.44 -4.27 -9.75
N ASP A 43 -2.66 -3.72 -9.63
CA ASP A 43 -3.89 -4.45 -9.92
C ASP A 43 -4.23 -4.45 -11.43
N ARG A 44 -3.58 -3.59 -12.21
CA ARG A 44 -3.76 -3.55 -13.67
C ARG A 44 -2.90 -4.62 -14.32
N PRO A 45 -3.46 -5.45 -15.22
CA PRO A 45 -2.65 -6.38 -16.00
C PRO A 45 -1.69 -5.58 -16.91
N GLY A 46 -0.40 -5.61 -16.57
CA GLY A 46 0.65 -4.90 -17.29
C GLY A 46 2.02 -5.52 -17.03
N PRO A 47 3.02 -5.26 -17.90
CA PRO A 47 4.35 -5.87 -17.83
C PRO A 47 5.09 -5.58 -16.51
N GLU A 48 4.73 -4.49 -15.82
CA GLU A 48 5.32 -4.10 -14.53
C GLU A 48 4.98 -5.06 -13.38
N VAL A 49 3.91 -5.86 -13.49
CA VAL A 49 3.46 -6.75 -12.41
C VAL A 49 4.22 -8.08 -12.40
N SER A 50 4.89 -8.44 -13.50
CA SER A 50 5.51 -9.76 -13.64
C SER A 50 6.86 -9.91 -12.94
N ALA A 51 7.46 -8.83 -12.42
CA ALA A 51 8.81 -8.83 -11.87
C ALA A 51 9.01 -7.97 -10.61
N VAL A 52 7.93 -7.64 -9.87
CA VAL A 52 8.09 -6.83 -8.66
C VAL A 52 8.67 -7.70 -7.54
N ALA A 53 9.95 -7.50 -7.26
CA ALA A 53 10.59 -8.04 -6.07
C ALA A 53 10.32 -7.10 -4.88
N THR A 54 10.08 -7.68 -3.71
CA THR A 54 10.15 -6.93 -2.46
C THR A 54 11.45 -7.25 -1.73
N SER A 55 11.96 -6.28 -0.97
CA SER A 55 13.17 -6.47 -0.15
C SER A 55 12.92 -7.38 1.04
N ASP A 56 11.66 -7.49 1.50
CA ASP A 56 11.21 -8.41 2.54
C ASP A 56 9.72 -8.71 2.34
N ASP A 57 9.45 -9.94 1.88
CA ASP A 57 8.12 -10.40 1.49
C ASP A 57 7.15 -10.54 2.66
N ASP A 58 7.59 -11.14 3.77
CA ASP A 58 6.74 -11.34 4.95
C ASP A 58 6.42 -10.00 5.62
N LEU A 59 7.41 -9.10 5.67
CA LEU A 59 7.19 -7.74 6.15
C LEU A 59 6.21 -6.99 5.25
N PHE A 60 6.34 -7.06 3.93
CA PHE A 60 5.43 -6.38 3.00
C PHE A 60 3.97 -6.82 3.18
N VAL A 61 3.72 -8.13 3.28
CA VAL A 61 2.37 -8.68 3.53
C VAL A 61 1.81 -8.20 4.85
N ARG A 62 2.60 -8.23 5.92
CA ARG A 62 2.18 -7.76 7.25
C ARG A 62 1.88 -6.26 7.25
N THR A 63 2.70 -5.47 6.57
CA THR A 63 2.52 -4.02 6.43
C THR A 63 1.23 -3.70 5.70
N GLY A 64 0.87 -4.43 4.64
CA GLY A 64 -0.41 -4.25 3.94
C GLY A 64 -1.63 -4.46 4.85
N LYS A 65 -1.65 -5.56 5.59
CA LYS A 65 -2.72 -5.85 6.56
C LYS A 65 -2.76 -4.82 7.69
N ALA A 66 -1.61 -4.43 8.21
CA ALA A 66 -1.50 -3.46 9.30
C ALA A 66 -1.99 -2.07 8.86
N ALA A 67 -1.59 -1.61 7.67
CA ALA A 67 -1.99 -0.31 7.12
C ALA A 67 -3.52 -0.22 7.02
N LEU A 68 -4.15 -1.24 6.42
CA LEU A 68 -5.61 -1.30 6.30
C LEU A 68 -6.31 -1.32 7.67
N THR A 69 -5.77 -2.08 8.62
CA THR A 69 -6.31 -2.14 9.99
C THR A 69 -6.23 -0.78 10.68
N MET A 70 -5.11 -0.06 10.56
CA MET A 70 -4.95 1.27 11.15
C MET A 70 -5.86 2.30 10.47
N ALA A 71 -5.95 2.30 9.14
CA ALA A 71 -6.86 3.16 8.39
C ALA A 71 -8.32 2.94 8.83
N GLY A 72 -8.77 1.69 8.95
CA GLY A 72 -10.12 1.35 9.40
C GLY A 72 -10.43 1.75 10.84
N ARG A 73 -9.40 1.93 11.68
CA ARG A 73 -9.51 2.44 13.06
C ARG A 73 -9.39 3.95 13.17
N ASN A 74 -9.27 4.66 12.04
CA ASN A 74 -8.95 6.09 11.97
C ASN A 74 -7.55 6.45 12.54
N GLU A 75 -6.66 5.46 12.68
CA GLU A 75 -5.26 5.65 13.08
C GLU A 75 -4.43 6.11 11.86
N PHE A 76 -4.79 7.28 11.34
CA PHE A 76 -4.35 7.76 10.02
C PHE A 76 -2.84 7.99 9.93
N ALA A 77 -2.21 8.51 10.97
CA ALA A 77 -0.76 8.71 11.00
C ALA A 77 0.00 7.36 10.94
N ALA A 78 -0.48 6.37 11.68
CA ALA A 78 0.10 5.02 11.66
C ALA A 78 -0.10 4.36 10.29
N SER A 79 -1.31 4.47 9.72
CA SER A 79 -1.59 3.98 8.37
C SER A 79 -0.68 4.65 7.34
N GLN A 80 -0.45 5.96 7.43
CA GLN A 80 0.42 6.67 6.49
C GLN A 80 1.87 6.18 6.59
N ALA A 81 2.40 6.02 7.80
CA ALA A 81 3.76 5.49 7.99
C ALA A 81 3.92 4.08 7.40
N LEU A 82 2.91 3.22 7.55
CA LEU A 82 2.91 1.87 6.99
C LEU A 82 2.83 1.88 5.45
N LEU A 83 2.10 2.83 4.86
CA LEU A 83 2.07 3.00 3.41
C LEU A 83 3.45 3.39 2.85
N GLU A 84 4.16 4.32 3.50
CA GLU A 84 5.53 4.71 3.12
C GLU A 84 6.51 3.54 3.30
N GLN A 85 6.36 2.76 4.38
CA GLN A 85 7.16 1.56 4.59
C GLN A 85 6.92 0.53 3.49
N ALA A 86 5.66 0.24 3.13
CA ALA A 86 5.37 -0.69 2.06
C ALA A 86 5.97 -0.23 0.73
N LYS A 87 5.94 1.08 0.45
CA LYS A 87 6.57 1.65 -0.73
C LYS A 87 8.09 1.48 -0.73
N SER A 88 8.76 1.62 0.41
CA SER A 88 10.23 1.44 0.50
C SER A 88 10.66 -0.03 0.40
N LEU A 89 9.76 -0.98 0.66
CA LEU A 89 10.02 -2.41 0.50
C LEU A 89 9.96 -2.86 -0.95
N LEU A 90 9.32 -2.11 -1.85
CA LEU A 90 9.30 -2.43 -3.26
C LEU A 90 10.67 -2.14 -3.88
N ALA A 91 11.28 -3.15 -4.49
CA ALA A 91 12.52 -2.96 -5.24
C ALA A 91 12.23 -2.11 -6.48
N VAL A 92 13.00 -1.03 -6.67
CA VAL A 92 13.05 -0.33 -7.95
C VAL A 92 13.95 -1.15 -8.86
N THR A 93 13.36 -2.02 -9.68
CA THR A 93 14.05 -2.69 -10.79
C THR A 93 14.09 -1.80 -12.02
#